data_AF-A0A7C3SAE5-F1
#
_entry.id   AF-A0A7C3SAE5-F1
#
_cell.length_a   1.000
_cell.length_b   1.000
_cell.length_c   1.000
_cell.angle_alpha   90.00
_cell.angle_beta   90.00
_cell.angle_gamma   90.00
#
_symmetry.space_group_name_H-M   'P 1'
#
loop_
_entity.id
_entity.type
_entity.pdbx_description
1 polymer ?
#
loop_
_entity_poly.entity_id
_entity_poly.type
_entity_poly.pdbx_seq_one_letter_code
_entity_poly.pdbx_strand_id
1 'polypeptide(L)'
;MRPSTLEERREFYMNEFNLKGVYDWFRYWRGKVVFAVIIGRHTGIYPPEYEEDASTTILIENYRDLEDVRRWMLEFLPESAYYDRNIYGVDGKILGQEIAFDIDPENLKCPIHGTLEDKMHRGQGLSFCEIELNMAKDETLRLHDALSEIFSSLRVVYSGRGFHIHVLDEDAFRWSYDERKKLAGEMRGKGFIFDEWVTTGGVRLIRLPYSLHGMVSRIVTPLNISELEGFNPIEDERCIPAFLKACIR
;
A
#
# COMPACT_ATOMS: atom_id res chain seq x y z
N MET A 1 10.84 -1.28 -13.85
CA MET A 1 10.54 -2.15 -12.69
C MET A 1 10.09 -3.52 -13.19
N ARG A 2 10.21 -4.59 -12.40
CA ARG A 2 9.82 -5.96 -12.82
C ARG A 2 9.18 -6.77 -11.68
N PRO A 3 8.43 -7.83 -12.02
CA PRO A 3 8.01 -8.80 -11.02
C PRO A 3 9.18 -9.47 -10.29
N SER A 4 9.01 -9.76 -9.00
CA SER A 4 9.91 -10.59 -8.21
C SER A 4 9.58 -12.07 -8.36
N THR A 5 10.62 -12.90 -8.43
CA THR A 5 10.53 -14.36 -8.40
C THR A 5 10.20 -14.87 -6.99
N LEU A 6 9.79 -16.14 -6.87
CA LEU A 6 9.55 -16.75 -5.57
C LEU A 6 10.80 -16.77 -4.68
N GLU A 7 11.98 -17.02 -5.27
CA GLU A 7 13.24 -17.03 -4.52
C GLU A 7 13.58 -15.64 -3.97
N GLU A 8 13.38 -14.58 -4.77
CA GLU A 8 13.60 -13.20 -4.32
C GLU A 8 12.61 -12.78 -3.23
N ARG A 9 11.34 -13.20 -3.34
CA ARG A 9 10.34 -13.00 -2.27
C ARG A 9 10.78 -13.71 -0.98
N ARG A 10 11.28 -14.94 -1.09
CA ARG A 10 11.79 -15.72 0.04
C ARG A 10 12.98 -15.02 0.69
N GLU A 11 13.97 -14.60 -0.10
CA GLU A 11 15.15 -13.88 0.38
C GLU A 11 14.75 -12.60 1.12
N PHE A 12 13.84 -11.80 0.55
CA PHE A 12 13.34 -10.58 1.17
C PHE A 12 12.64 -10.85 2.51
N TYR A 13 11.68 -11.78 2.55
CA TYR A 13 10.93 -12.06 3.78
C TYR A 13 11.76 -12.76 4.85
N MET A 14 12.84 -13.44 4.47
CA MET A 14 13.76 -14.07 5.41
C MET A 14 14.72 -13.05 6.03
N ASN A 15 15.27 -12.14 5.21
CA ASN A 15 16.45 -11.35 5.57
C ASN A 15 16.18 -9.84 5.73
N GLU A 16 15.19 -9.28 5.04
CA GLU A 16 14.99 -7.83 4.92
C GLU A 16 13.65 -7.34 5.49
N PHE A 17 12.67 -8.21 5.68
CA PHE A 17 11.33 -7.81 6.15
C PHE A 17 11.38 -7.19 7.55
N ASN A 18 11.15 -5.87 7.61
CA ASN A 18 11.37 -5.06 8.80
C ASN A 18 10.22 -5.18 9.81
N LEU A 19 10.24 -6.25 10.61
CA LEU A 19 9.23 -6.50 11.65
C LEU A 19 9.18 -5.39 12.71
N LYS A 20 10.32 -4.76 13.03
CA LYS A 20 10.35 -3.62 13.96
C LYS A 20 9.59 -2.43 13.38
N GLY A 21 9.78 -2.14 12.09
CA GLY A 21 9.04 -1.10 11.39
C GLY A 21 7.54 -1.38 11.37
N VAL A 22 7.14 -2.64 11.09
CA VAL A 22 5.74 -3.07 11.16
C VAL A 22 5.17 -2.88 12.57
N TYR A 23 5.91 -3.29 13.61
CA TYR A 23 5.51 -3.07 15.00
C TYR A 23 5.33 -1.57 15.31
N ASP A 24 6.29 -0.75 14.92
CA ASP A 24 6.26 0.70 15.13
C ASP A 24 5.11 1.37 14.38
N TRP A 25 4.75 0.84 13.20
CA TRP A 25 3.60 1.31 12.42
C TRP A 25 2.29 1.16 13.20
N PHE A 26 2.07 0.00 13.82
CA PHE A 26 0.87 -0.33 14.58
C PHE A 26 0.95 -0.02 16.08
N ARG A 27 2.05 0.59 16.56
CA ARG A 27 2.32 0.78 18.00
C ARG A 27 1.17 1.43 18.79
N TYR A 28 0.40 2.31 18.15
CA TYR A 28 -0.70 3.05 18.78
C TYR A 28 -2.10 2.48 18.45
N TRP A 29 -2.17 1.40 17.68
CA TRP A 29 -3.44 0.76 17.36
C TRP A 29 -3.98 0.03 18.59
N ARG A 30 -5.25 0.28 18.91
CA ARG A 30 -5.94 -0.30 20.07
C ARG A 30 -6.84 -1.45 19.65
N GLY A 31 -6.25 -2.55 19.20
CA GLY A 31 -6.98 -3.75 18.82
C GLY A 31 -6.13 -4.75 18.06
N LYS A 32 -6.76 -5.85 17.65
CA LYS A 32 -6.12 -6.84 16.78
C LYS A 32 -6.08 -6.30 15.35
N VAL A 33 -4.94 -6.47 14.69
CA VAL A 33 -4.78 -6.19 13.25
C VAL A 33 -5.06 -7.47 12.48
N VAL A 34 -5.73 -7.38 11.34
CA VAL A 34 -5.85 -8.52 10.42
C VAL A 34 -4.89 -8.26 9.27
N PHE A 35 -3.99 -9.21 9.00
CA PHE A 35 -3.14 -9.13 7.82
C PHE A 35 -3.81 -9.85 6.66
N ALA A 36 -3.42 -9.52 5.44
CA ALA A 36 -3.88 -10.23 4.27
C ALA A 36 -2.78 -10.33 3.21
N VAL A 37 -2.86 -11.36 2.39
CA VAL A 37 -1.92 -11.56 1.28
C VAL A 37 -2.67 -11.90 0.00
N ILE A 38 -2.05 -11.52 -1.12
CA ILE A 38 -2.39 -12.02 -2.46
C ILE A 38 -1.13 -12.69 -2.97
N ILE A 39 -1.26 -13.93 -3.45
CA ILE A 39 -0.10 -14.76 -3.78
C ILE A 39 0.45 -14.43 -5.17
N GLY A 40 -0.39 -14.39 -6.19
CA GLY A 40 0.06 -14.25 -7.58
C GLY A 40 -1.02 -13.80 -8.57
N ARG A 41 -2.05 -13.07 -8.12
CA ARG A 41 -3.18 -12.61 -8.95
C ARG A 41 -2.72 -11.89 -10.21
N HIS A 42 -1.76 -10.98 -10.07
CA HIS A 42 -1.33 -10.11 -11.16
C HIS A 42 -0.04 -10.57 -11.82
N THR A 43 0.88 -11.15 -11.04
CA THR A 43 2.18 -11.62 -11.55
C THR A 43 2.09 -12.98 -12.21
N GLY A 44 1.11 -13.82 -11.85
CA GLY A 44 1.08 -15.23 -12.24
C GLY A 44 2.24 -16.04 -11.62
N ILE A 45 2.94 -15.48 -10.63
CA ILE A 45 4.06 -16.11 -9.93
C ILE A 45 3.60 -16.48 -8.53
N TYR A 46 3.43 -17.78 -8.28
CA TYR A 46 2.94 -18.36 -7.04
C TYR A 46 3.55 -19.76 -6.84
N PRO A 47 3.68 -20.24 -5.58
CA PRO A 47 4.04 -21.64 -5.34
C PRO A 47 2.96 -22.58 -5.93
N PRO A 48 3.32 -23.67 -6.62
CA PRO A 48 2.36 -24.55 -7.30
C PRO A 48 1.23 -25.10 -6.41
N GLU A 49 1.51 -25.33 -5.13
CA GLU A 49 0.54 -25.78 -4.13
C GLU A 49 -0.60 -24.78 -3.87
N TYR A 50 -0.43 -23.51 -4.27
CA TYR A 50 -1.40 -22.42 -4.11
C TYR A 50 -2.03 -21.97 -5.44
N GLU A 51 -2.03 -22.80 -6.47
CA GLU A 51 -2.62 -22.46 -7.79
C GLU A 51 -4.09 -22.03 -7.68
N GLU A 52 -4.91 -22.78 -6.93
CA GLU A 52 -6.34 -22.47 -6.74
C GLU A 52 -6.57 -21.17 -5.97
N ASP A 53 -5.62 -20.80 -5.10
CA ASP A 53 -5.68 -19.62 -4.24
C ASP A 53 -4.87 -18.43 -4.78
N ALA A 54 -4.21 -18.58 -5.93
CA ALA A 54 -3.26 -17.59 -6.45
C ALA A 54 -3.86 -16.19 -6.57
N SER A 55 -5.14 -16.13 -6.94
CA SER A 55 -5.91 -14.88 -7.09
C SER A 55 -6.76 -14.52 -5.87
N THR A 56 -6.85 -15.41 -4.88
CA THR A 56 -7.66 -15.23 -3.67
C THR A 56 -6.95 -14.30 -2.69
N THR A 57 -7.73 -13.48 -1.98
CA THR A 57 -7.20 -12.70 -0.86
C THR A 57 -7.28 -13.55 0.40
N ILE A 58 -6.12 -13.96 0.92
CA ILE A 58 -6.03 -14.80 2.11
C ILE A 58 -5.88 -13.91 3.34
N LEU A 59 -6.76 -14.07 4.33
CA LEU A 59 -6.70 -13.34 5.59
C LEU A 59 -5.85 -14.11 6.61
N ILE A 60 -4.95 -13.40 7.29
CA ILE A 60 -4.07 -13.92 8.33
C ILE A 60 -4.52 -13.32 9.65
N GLU A 61 -5.38 -14.07 10.35
CA GLU A 61 -5.89 -13.71 11.68
C GLU A 61 -5.24 -14.57 12.77
N ASN A 62 -4.72 -15.74 12.42
CA ASN A 62 -4.13 -16.70 13.37
C ASN A 62 -2.63 -16.46 13.49
N TYR A 63 -2.26 -15.49 14.33
CA TYR A 63 -0.88 -15.17 14.66
C TYR A 63 -0.80 -14.69 16.12
N ARG A 64 0.29 -15.00 16.82
CA ARG A 64 0.54 -14.55 18.21
C ARG A 64 1.39 -13.29 18.26
N ASP A 65 2.31 -13.18 17.31
CA ASP A 65 3.25 -12.07 17.16
C ASP A 65 3.59 -11.84 15.67
N LEU A 66 4.43 -10.85 15.38
CA LEU A 66 4.83 -10.54 14.01
C LEU A 66 5.78 -11.60 13.42
N GLU A 67 6.35 -12.48 14.23
CA GLU A 67 7.14 -13.61 13.74
C GLU A 67 6.24 -14.67 13.10
N ASP A 68 5.08 -14.94 13.71
CA ASP A 68 4.03 -15.75 13.08
C ASP A 68 3.59 -15.15 11.73
N VAL A 69 3.46 -13.81 11.63
CA VAL A 69 3.16 -13.13 10.36
C VAL A 69 4.28 -13.35 9.34
N ARG A 70 5.56 -13.21 9.73
CA ARG A 70 6.70 -13.51 8.85
C ARG A 70 6.67 -14.95 8.35
N ARG A 71 6.31 -15.92 9.20
CA ARG A 71 6.17 -17.33 8.80
C ARG A 71 5.11 -17.50 7.73
N TRP A 72 3.97 -16.81 7.84
CA TRP A 72 2.96 -16.79 6.77
C TRP A 72 3.47 -16.15 5.48
N MET A 73 4.26 -15.07 5.55
CA MET A 73 4.88 -14.49 4.35
C MET A 73 5.86 -15.47 3.67
N LEU A 74 6.61 -16.26 4.44
CA LEU A 74 7.55 -17.26 3.93
C LEU A 74 6.87 -18.53 3.38
N GLU A 75 5.67 -18.83 3.88
CA GLU A 75 4.82 -19.90 3.40
C GLU A 75 4.20 -19.53 2.05
N PHE A 76 3.51 -18.39 1.99
CA PHE A 76 2.78 -17.99 0.79
C PHE A 76 3.65 -17.34 -0.29
N LEU A 77 4.80 -16.76 0.08
CA LEU A 77 5.65 -15.96 -0.81
C LEU A 77 4.85 -14.95 -1.66
N PRO A 78 4.08 -14.06 -1.00
CA PRO A 78 3.02 -13.34 -1.67
C PRO A 78 3.55 -12.27 -2.62
N GLU A 79 2.82 -12.02 -3.71
CA GLU A 79 3.10 -10.88 -4.59
C GLU A 79 2.76 -9.56 -3.91
N SER A 80 1.88 -9.55 -2.90
CA SER A 80 1.53 -8.36 -2.15
C SER A 80 0.97 -8.72 -0.77
N ALA A 81 1.44 -7.99 0.26
CA ALA A 81 0.91 -8.07 1.61
C ALA A 81 0.15 -6.79 1.98
N TYR A 82 -0.89 -6.96 2.78
CA TYR A 82 -1.84 -5.93 3.18
C TYR A 82 -2.16 -6.07 4.68
N TYR A 83 -2.78 -5.05 5.22
CA TYR A 83 -3.50 -5.13 6.49
C TYR A 83 -4.92 -4.57 6.33
N ASP A 84 -5.82 -5.05 7.17
CA ASP A 84 -7.16 -4.52 7.30
C ASP A 84 -7.10 -3.23 8.13
N ARG A 85 -7.63 -2.15 7.55
CA ARG A 85 -7.70 -0.84 8.16
C ARG A 85 -8.67 -0.78 9.34
N ASN A 86 -9.50 -1.80 9.53
CA ASN A 86 -10.38 -1.91 10.68
C ASN A 86 -9.60 -2.26 11.96
N ILE A 87 -10.02 -1.66 13.06
CA ILE A 87 -9.60 -2.04 14.40
C ILE A 87 -10.64 -2.98 15.00
N TYR A 88 -10.21 -4.16 15.42
CA TYR A 88 -11.09 -5.17 16.00
C TYR A 88 -10.97 -5.20 17.53
N GLY A 89 -12.12 -5.19 18.19
CA GLY A 89 -12.24 -5.45 19.62
C GLY A 89 -12.04 -6.92 19.97
N VAL A 90 -11.96 -7.22 21.26
CA VAL A 90 -11.77 -8.60 21.76
C VAL A 90 -12.93 -9.52 21.37
N ASP A 91 -14.13 -8.97 21.18
CA ASP A 91 -15.33 -9.67 20.72
C ASP A 91 -15.43 -9.80 19.19
N GLY A 92 -14.40 -9.36 18.46
CA GLY A 92 -14.36 -9.41 16.99
C GLY A 92 -15.15 -8.30 16.31
N LYS A 93 -15.76 -7.36 17.05
CA LYS A 93 -16.48 -6.23 16.44
C LYS A 93 -15.50 -5.17 15.95
N ILE A 94 -15.88 -4.51 14.87
CA ILE A 94 -15.16 -3.35 14.33
C ILE A 94 -15.42 -2.16 15.28
N LEU A 95 -14.34 -1.63 15.84
CA LEU A 95 -14.36 -0.45 16.72
C LEU A 95 -14.16 0.86 15.96
N GLY A 96 -13.60 0.77 14.76
CA GLY A 96 -13.31 1.90 13.88
C GLY A 96 -12.47 1.44 12.70
N GLN A 97 -12.22 2.36 11.77
CA GLN A 97 -11.45 2.09 10.55
C GLN A 97 -10.54 3.28 10.23
N GLU A 98 -9.27 3.02 9.94
CA GLU A 98 -8.35 4.05 9.47
C GLU A 98 -8.90 4.70 8.17
N ILE A 99 -8.88 6.02 8.08
CA ILE A 99 -9.11 6.72 6.80
C ILE A 99 -7.77 6.73 6.07
N ALA A 100 -7.77 6.33 4.80
CA ALA A 100 -6.61 6.50 3.95
C ALA A 100 -7.02 6.99 2.56
N PHE A 101 -6.12 7.67 1.90
CA PHE A 101 -6.25 8.13 0.52
C PHE A 101 -5.23 7.34 -0.32
N ASP A 102 -5.67 6.80 -1.44
CA ASP A 102 -4.81 6.07 -2.38
C ASP A 102 -4.64 6.87 -3.66
N ILE A 103 -3.40 7.28 -3.93
CA ILE A 103 -3.00 8.10 -5.07
C ILE A 103 -2.16 7.22 -5.99
N ASP A 104 -2.86 6.49 -6.85
CA ASP A 104 -2.25 5.57 -7.81
C ASP A 104 -2.11 6.22 -9.21
N PRO A 105 -0.99 5.97 -9.93
CA PRO A 105 -0.80 6.36 -11.32
C PRO A 105 -1.95 5.98 -12.26
N GLU A 106 -2.66 4.91 -11.94
CA GLU A 106 -3.78 4.37 -12.71
C GLU A 106 -4.96 5.34 -12.78
N ASN A 107 -5.11 6.21 -11.78
CA ASN A 107 -6.15 7.23 -11.69
C ASN A 107 -5.76 8.55 -12.38
N LEU A 108 -4.52 8.67 -12.83
CA LEU A 108 -3.96 9.87 -13.45
C LEU A 108 -3.94 9.75 -14.97
N LYS A 109 -4.14 10.87 -15.66
CA LYS A 109 -3.98 10.95 -17.11
C LYS A 109 -2.57 11.40 -17.45
N CYS A 110 -1.73 10.47 -17.88
CA CYS A 110 -0.39 10.79 -18.36
C CYS A 110 -0.47 11.66 -19.64
N PRO A 111 0.28 12.76 -19.75
CA PRO A 111 0.30 13.58 -20.98
C PRO A 111 0.90 12.84 -22.18
N ILE A 112 1.73 11.81 -21.94
CA ILE A 112 2.39 11.02 -22.98
C ILE A 112 1.62 9.71 -23.26
N HIS A 113 1.19 9.02 -22.21
CA HIS A 113 0.60 7.68 -22.32
C HIS A 113 -0.93 7.68 -22.20
N GLY A 114 -1.58 8.80 -21.93
CA GLY A 114 -3.04 8.87 -21.79
C GLY A 114 -3.54 8.23 -20.49
N THR A 115 -4.73 7.65 -20.53
CA THR A 115 -5.42 7.04 -19.38
C THR A 115 -5.02 5.57 -19.18
N LEU A 116 -5.46 4.95 -18.08
CA LEU A 116 -5.36 3.49 -17.90
C LEU A 116 -6.05 2.73 -19.04
N GLU A 117 -7.23 3.18 -19.49
CA GLU A 117 -7.96 2.57 -20.60
C GLU A 117 -7.13 2.58 -21.89
N ASP A 118 -6.48 3.71 -22.22
CA ASP A 118 -5.57 3.80 -23.36
C ASP A 118 -4.41 2.80 -23.25
N LYS A 119 -3.86 2.63 -22.04
CA LYS A 119 -2.79 1.67 -21.75
C LYS A 119 -3.26 0.22 -21.88
N MET A 120 -4.46 -0.11 -21.39
CA MET A 120 -5.08 -1.43 -21.53
C MET A 120 -5.29 -1.79 -23.00
N HIS A 121 -5.81 -0.87 -23.80
CA HIS A 121 -6.00 -1.07 -25.25
C HIS A 121 -4.70 -1.34 -25.99
N ARG A 122 -3.58 -0.74 -25.55
CA ARG A 122 -2.24 -1.00 -26.12
C ARG A 122 -1.54 -2.22 -25.52
N GLY A 123 -2.19 -2.97 -24.62
CA GLY A 123 -1.59 -4.13 -23.94
C GLY A 123 -0.48 -3.76 -22.95
N GLN A 124 -0.40 -2.51 -22.50
CA GLN A 124 0.62 -2.05 -21.55
C GLN A 124 0.27 -2.40 -20.09
N GLY A 125 -0.97 -2.84 -19.84
CA GLY A 125 -1.42 -3.31 -18.55
C GLY A 125 -1.27 -2.27 -17.44
N LEU A 126 -1.02 -2.74 -16.21
CA LEU A 126 -0.86 -1.92 -15.00
C LEU A 126 0.51 -1.23 -14.90
N SER A 127 1.18 -1.06 -16.05
CA SER A 127 2.46 -0.35 -16.14
C SER A 127 2.23 1.16 -15.94
N PHE A 128 3.22 1.80 -15.33
CA PHE A 128 3.29 3.24 -15.18
C PHE A 128 4.70 3.72 -15.55
N CYS A 129 4.78 4.98 -15.97
CA CYS A 129 6.03 5.66 -16.25
C CYS A 129 6.44 6.59 -15.09
N GLU A 130 7.68 7.08 -15.15
CA GLU A 130 8.22 8.02 -14.17
C GLU A 130 7.40 9.32 -14.09
N ILE A 131 6.83 9.77 -15.22
CA ILE A 131 5.98 10.96 -15.25
C ILE A 131 4.73 10.74 -14.38
N GLU A 132 4.05 9.60 -14.51
CA GLU A 132 2.84 9.34 -13.73
C GLU A 132 3.15 9.20 -12.24
N LEU A 133 4.30 8.62 -11.90
CA LEU A 133 4.75 8.50 -10.53
C LEU A 133 5.09 9.86 -9.90
N ASN A 134 5.74 10.76 -10.67
CA ASN A 134 5.97 12.14 -10.25
C ASN A 134 4.64 12.91 -10.12
N MET A 135 3.70 12.73 -11.04
CA MET A 135 2.36 13.32 -10.91
C MET A 135 1.64 12.84 -9.64
N ALA A 136 1.71 11.55 -9.33
CA ALA A 136 1.14 10.99 -8.09
C ALA A 136 1.82 11.58 -6.85
N LYS A 137 3.13 11.79 -6.89
CA LYS A 137 3.90 12.44 -5.82
C LYS A 137 3.48 13.89 -5.59
N ASP A 138 3.38 14.68 -6.67
CA ASP A 138 2.95 16.08 -6.61
C ASP A 138 1.52 16.21 -6.09
N GLU A 139 0.64 15.30 -6.52
CA GLU A 139 -0.74 15.23 -6.05
C GLU A 139 -0.82 14.84 -4.56
N THR A 140 0.05 13.93 -4.12
CA THR A 140 0.18 13.53 -2.71
C THR A 140 0.63 14.70 -1.83
N LEU A 141 1.60 15.50 -2.27
CA LEU A 141 2.04 16.70 -1.57
C LEU A 141 0.88 17.69 -1.38
N ARG A 142 0.21 18.04 -2.49
CA ARG A 142 -0.91 18.99 -2.48
C ARG A 142 -2.07 18.49 -1.60
N LEU A 143 -2.41 17.20 -1.70
CA LEU A 143 -3.49 16.61 -0.91
C LEU A 143 -3.11 16.54 0.57
N HIS A 144 -1.87 16.17 0.90
CA HIS A 144 -1.38 16.18 2.28
C HIS A 144 -1.50 17.57 2.89
N ASP A 145 -1.08 18.63 2.18
CA ASP A 145 -1.18 20.00 2.67
C ASP A 145 -2.63 20.36 3.01
N ALA A 146 -3.58 20.06 2.12
CA ALA A 146 -5.00 20.30 2.38
C ALA A 146 -5.57 19.45 3.53
N LEU A 147 -5.13 18.20 3.68
CA LEU A 147 -5.54 17.33 4.77
C LEU A 147 -4.93 17.76 6.11
N SER A 148 -3.74 18.37 6.10
CA SER A 148 -3.06 18.84 7.31
C SER A 148 -3.76 20.03 7.98
N GLU A 149 -4.65 20.71 7.25
CA GLU A 149 -5.56 21.72 7.82
C GLU A 149 -6.71 21.09 8.62
N ILE A 150 -6.99 19.79 8.40
CA ILE A 150 -8.13 19.06 8.97
C ILE A 150 -7.66 18.06 10.04
N PHE A 151 -6.56 17.39 9.78
CA PHE A 151 -6.02 16.29 10.58
C PHE A 151 -4.66 16.62 11.14
N SER A 152 -4.40 16.15 12.37
CA SER A 152 -3.16 16.41 13.09
C SER A 152 -2.12 15.29 12.92
N SER A 153 -2.56 14.09 12.54
CA SER A 153 -1.69 12.91 12.43
C SER A 153 -1.83 12.27 11.06
N LEU A 154 -0.97 12.69 10.13
CA LEU A 154 -0.87 12.13 8.80
C LEU A 154 0.44 11.34 8.62
N ARG A 155 0.39 10.27 7.84
CA ARG A 155 1.59 9.56 7.36
C ARG A 155 1.49 9.29 5.88
N VAL A 156 2.60 9.48 5.17
CA VAL A 156 2.73 9.13 3.76
C VAL A 156 3.44 7.80 3.62
N VAL A 157 2.97 6.96 2.70
CA VAL A 157 3.60 5.68 2.35
C VAL A 157 3.74 5.59 0.85
N TYR A 158 4.94 5.36 0.35
CA TYR A 158 5.13 4.91 -1.02
C TYR A 158 4.67 3.44 -1.13
N SER A 159 3.64 3.19 -1.94
CA SER A 159 2.99 1.88 -2.08
C SER A 159 3.75 0.93 -3.02
N GLY A 160 4.82 1.39 -3.66
CA GLY A 160 5.53 0.70 -4.73
C GLY A 160 5.15 1.21 -6.13
N ARG A 161 3.95 1.77 -6.30
CA ARG A 161 3.50 2.33 -7.60
C ARG A 161 2.88 3.70 -7.46
N GLY A 162 2.25 3.97 -6.32
CA GLY A 162 1.70 5.27 -5.98
C GLY A 162 2.02 5.60 -4.54
N PHE A 163 1.15 6.39 -3.93
CA PHE A 163 1.31 6.82 -2.55
C PHE A 163 0.00 6.68 -1.80
N HIS A 164 0.12 6.39 -0.51
CA HIS A 164 -1.00 6.46 0.40
C HIS A 164 -0.79 7.61 1.38
N ILE A 165 -1.87 8.28 1.75
CA ILE A 165 -1.92 9.16 2.93
C ILE A 165 -2.82 8.49 3.96
N HIS A 166 -2.25 8.15 5.11
CA HIS A 166 -2.95 7.54 6.24
C HIS A 166 -3.30 8.62 7.27
N VAL A 167 -4.56 8.65 7.71
CA VAL A 167 -5.04 9.52 8.78
C VAL A 167 -5.10 8.72 10.08
N LEU A 168 -4.29 9.14 11.06
CA LEU A 168 -4.07 8.43 12.31
C LEU A 168 -4.69 9.12 13.54
N ASP A 169 -5.42 10.23 13.35
CA ASP A 169 -6.20 10.89 14.39
C ASP A 169 -7.20 9.91 15.03
N GLU A 170 -7.18 9.77 16.36
CA GLU A 170 -7.95 8.73 17.08
C GLU A 170 -9.47 8.85 16.85
N ASP A 171 -9.98 10.08 16.70
CA ASP A 171 -11.38 10.36 16.43
C ASP A 171 -11.78 10.05 14.98
N ALA A 172 -10.87 10.22 14.01
CA ALA A 172 -11.09 9.90 12.60
C ALA A 172 -11.44 8.42 12.38
N PHE A 173 -10.95 7.51 13.23
CA PHE A 173 -11.31 6.09 13.16
C PHE A 173 -12.80 5.82 13.36
N ARG A 174 -13.51 6.72 14.06
CA ARG A 174 -14.94 6.56 14.38
C ARG A 174 -15.86 7.23 13.37
N TRP A 175 -15.30 7.93 12.38
CA TRP A 175 -16.10 8.60 11.35
C TRP A 175 -16.95 7.59 10.58
N SER A 176 -18.22 7.94 10.44
CA SER A 176 -19.21 7.21 9.65
C SER A 176 -18.87 7.26 8.15
N TYR A 177 -19.50 6.36 7.39
CA TYR A 177 -19.39 6.36 5.93
C TYR A 177 -19.78 7.72 5.31
N ASP A 178 -20.84 8.36 5.81
CA ASP A 178 -21.32 9.63 5.27
C ASP A 178 -20.35 10.79 5.54
N GLU A 179 -19.70 10.82 6.72
CA GLU A 179 -18.64 11.79 7.03
C GLU A 179 -17.44 11.62 6.10
N ARG A 180 -17.00 10.38 5.89
CA ARG A 180 -15.89 10.06 4.96
C ARG A 180 -16.25 10.41 3.52
N LYS A 181 -17.48 10.12 3.10
CA LYS A 181 -17.99 10.44 1.76
C LYS A 181 -18.07 11.94 1.55
N LYS A 182 -18.50 12.71 2.55
CA LYS A 182 -18.50 14.17 2.50
C LYS A 182 -17.07 14.70 2.34
N LEU A 183 -16.13 14.24 3.15
CA LEU A 183 -14.71 14.62 3.03
C LEU A 183 -14.15 14.28 1.64
N ALA A 184 -14.39 13.06 1.15
CA ALA A 184 -13.93 12.65 -0.16
C ALA A 184 -14.53 13.53 -1.28
N GLY A 185 -15.82 13.84 -1.21
CA GLY A 185 -16.49 14.76 -2.13
C GLY A 185 -15.94 16.18 -2.08
N GLU A 186 -15.64 16.71 -0.90
CA GLU A 186 -15.01 18.02 -0.73
C GLU A 186 -13.61 18.07 -1.34
N MET A 187 -12.77 17.06 -1.09
CA MET A 187 -11.43 16.99 -1.67
C MET A 187 -11.48 16.86 -3.20
N ARG A 188 -12.35 15.98 -3.74
CA ARG A 188 -12.55 15.88 -5.19
C ARG A 188 -13.09 17.17 -5.80
N GLY A 189 -13.99 17.86 -5.10
CA GLY A 189 -14.51 19.16 -5.50
C GLY A 189 -13.44 20.26 -5.57
N LYS A 190 -12.37 20.14 -4.77
CA LYS A 190 -11.16 20.98 -4.85
C LYS A 190 -10.20 20.56 -5.97
N GLY A 191 -10.53 19.51 -6.73
CA GLY A 191 -9.76 19.02 -7.87
C GLY A 191 -8.71 17.95 -7.51
N PHE A 192 -8.77 17.38 -6.30
CA PHE A 192 -7.84 16.31 -5.92
C PHE A 192 -8.20 14.97 -6.59
N ILE A 193 -7.18 14.18 -6.95
CA ILE A 193 -7.32 12.87 -7.60
C ILE A 193 -6.80 11.77 -6.67
N PHE A 194 -7.71 10.90 -6.24
CA PHE A 194 -7.44 9.73 -5.41
C PHE A 194 -8.59 8.73 -5.56
N ASP A 195 -8.42 7.50 -5.08
CA ASP A 195 -9.49 6.50 -5.05
C ASP A 195 -10.48 6.78 -3.91
N GLU A 196 -11.69 7.24 -4.27
CA GLU A 196 -12.78 7.52 -3.34
C GLU A 196 -13.26 6.28 -2.57
N TRP A 197 -13.20 5.09 -3.17
CA TRP A 197 -13.67 3.86 -2.53
C TRP A 197 -12.74 3.44 -1.38
N VAL A 198 -11.45 3.77 -1.49
CA VAL A 198 -10.49 3.64 -0.38
C VAL A 198 -10.80 4.65 0.72
N THR A 199 -11.00 5.93 0.40
CA THR A 199 -11.26 6.96 1.43
C THR A 199 -12.57 6.75 2.19
N THR A 200 -13.63 6.35 1.48
CA THR A 200 -14.94 6.10 2.08
C THR A 200 -15.00 4.83 2.94
N GLY A 201 -13.95 4.01 2.93
CA GLY A 201 -13.85 2.81 3.76
C GLY A 201 -14.38 1.53 3.11
N GLY A 202 -14.80 1.59 1.84
CA GLY A 202 -15.35 0.43 1.14
C GLY A 202 -14.29 -0.62 0.79
N VAL A 203 -13.04 -0.21 0.51
CA VAL A 203 -11.90 -1.13 0.43
C VAL A 203 -11.20 -1.21 1.78
N ARG A 204 -11.40 -2.27 2.56
CA ARG A 204 -10.80 -2.33 3.91
C ARG A 204 -9.29 -2.61 3.94
N LEU A 205 -8.73 -3.24 2.90
CA LEU A 205 -7.33 -3.65 2.87
C LEU A 205 -6.45 -2.57 2.24
N ILE A 206 -5.29 -2.30 2.84
CA ILE A 206 -4.27 -1.42 2.28
C ILE A 206 -2.89 -2.04 2.43
N ARG A 207 -1.97 -1.71 1.52
CA ARG A 207 -0.67 -2.38 1.43
C ARG A 207 0.12 -2.21 2.72
N LEU A 208 0.70 -3.30 3.22
CA LEU A 208 1.44 -3.34 4.47
C LEU A 208 2.78 -2.59 4.34
N PRO A 209 3.04 -1.56 5.16
CA PRO A 209 4.36 -0.94 5.22
C PRO A 209 5.48 -1.94 5.48
N TYR A 210 6.64 -1.70 4.87
CA TYR A 210 7.82 -2.55 4.88
C TYR A 210 7.67 -3.90 4.18
N SER A 211 6.51 -4.21 3.58
CA SER A 211 6.36 -5.41 2.75
C SER A 211 6.91 -5.20 1.34
N LEU A 212 7.01 -6.30 0.56
CA LEU A 212 7.40 -6.24 -0.83
C LEU A 212 6.17 -6.09 -1.72
N HIS A 213 6.21 -5.12 -2.65
CA HIS A 213 5.32 -5.10 -3.80
C HIS A 213 5.94 -5.93 -4.92
N GLY A 214 5.50 -7.18 -5.04
CA GLY A 214 6.05 -8.20 -5.93
C GLY A 214 5.91 -7.91 -7.42
N MET A 215 4.89 -7.16 -7.87
CA MET A 215 4.77 -6.79 -9.30
C MET A 215 5.90 -5.87 -9.79
N VAL A 216 6.47 -5.05 -8.90
CA VAL A 216 7.45 -4.02 -9.26
C VAL A 216 8.78 -4.17 -8.53
N SER A 217 8.90 -5.14 -7.63
CA SER A 217 10.08 -5.38 -6.79
C SER A 217 10.50 -4.10 -6.05
N ARG A 218 9.56 -3.52 -5.31
CA ARG A 218 9.78 -2.33 -4.48
C ARG A 218 9.27 -2.57 -3.06
N ILE A 219 10.02 -2.05 -2.09
CA ILE A 219 9.65 -2.08 -0.68
C ILE A 219 8.65 -0.95 -0.43
N VAL A 220 7.54 -1.30 0.21
CA VAL A 220 6.51 -0.36 0.65
C VAL A 220 7.09 0.49 1.76
N THR A 221 7.30 1.77 1.52
CA THR A 221 8.19 2.58 2.36
C THR A 221 7.43 3.76 2.95
N PRO A 222 7.23 3.82 4.28
CA PRO A 222 6.80 5.03 4.96
C PRO A 222 7.78 6.18 4.73
N LEU A 223 7.25 7.37 4.48
CA LEU A 223 8.00 8.59 4.20
C LEU A 223 7.56 9.70 5.15
N ASN A 224 8.51 10.54 5.55
CA ASN A 224 8.19 11.84 6.12
C ASN A 224 7.71 12.77 5.01
N ILE A 225 6.78 13.67 5.31
CA ILE A 225 6.31 14.61 4.28
C ILE A 225 7.43 15.51 3.76
N SER A 226 8.36 15.93 4.62
CA SER A 226 9.46 16.82 4.29
C SER A 226 10.48 16.24 3.31
N GLU A 227 10.52 14.92 3.14
CA GLU A 227 11.42 14.26 2.17
C GLU A 227 10.71 13.94 0.84
N LEU A 228 9.39 14.06 0.78
CA LEU A 228 8.62 13.63 -0.39
C LEU A 228 8.93 14.48 -1.63
N GLU A 229 9.21 15.78 -1.49
CA GLU A 229 9.59 16.64 -2.62
C GLU A 229 10.83 16.10 -3.36
N GLY A 230 11.87 15.74 -2.61
CA GLY A 230 13.13 15.17 -3.13
C GLY A 230 13.12 13.66 -3.34
N PHE A 231 12.03 12.97 -2.99
CA PHE A 231 11.95 11.52 -3.08
C PHE A 231 11.90 11.05 -4.54
N ASN A 232 12.83 10.15 -4.89
CA ASN A 232 12.83 9.43 -6.16
C ASN A 232 12.70 7.91 -5.91
N PRO A 233 11.52 7.31 -6.08
CA PRO A 233 11.29 5.87 -5.83
C PRO A 233 12.07 4.92 -6.75
N ILE A 234 12.65 5.43 -7.84
CA ILE A 234 13.50 4.63 -8.74
C ILE A 234 14.88 4.43 -8.13
N GLU A 235 15.41 5.45 -7.46
CA GLU A 235 16.80 5.54 -6.97
C GLU A 235 16.92 5.41 -5.45
N ASP A 236 15.85 5.67 -4.69
CA ASP A 236 15.89 5.63 -3.24
C ASP A 236 16.17 4.22 -2.73
N GLU A 237 17.33 4.05 -2.09
CA GLU A 237 17.82 2.75 -1.62
C GLU A 237 16.92 2.06 -0.60
N ARG A 238 16.06 2.82 0.10
CA ARG A 238 15.10 2.29 1.08
C ARG A 238 13.97 1.52 0.39
N CYS A 239 13.68 1.85 -0.87
CA CYS A 239 12.64 1.22 -1.66
C CYS A 239 13.14 0.03 -2.47
N ILE A 240 14.46 -0.18 -2.54
CA ILE A 240 15.09 -1.19 -3.39
C ILE A 240 15.54 -2.37 -2.51
N PRO A 241 14.99 -3.58 -2.70
CA PRO A 241 15.43 -4.77 -1.97
C PRO A 241 16.84 -5.22 -2.39
N ALA A 242 17.54 -5.91 -1.50
CA ALA A 242 18.95 -6.30 -1.68
C ALA A 242 19.17 -7.15 -2.94
N PHE A 243 18.24 -8.05 -3.27
CA PHE A 243 18.34 -8.89 -4.47
C PHE A 243 18.41 -8.09 -5.78
N LEU A 244 17.85 -6.87 -5.82
CA LEU A 244 18.01 -5.98 -6.98
C LEU A 244 19.34 -5.23 -6.99
N LYS A 245 19.92 -4.97 -5.82
CA LYS A 245 21.23 -4.30 -5.69
C LYS A 245 22.37 -5.22 -6.14
N ALA A 246 22.23 -6.53 -5.88
CA ALA A 246 23.21 -7.53 -6.27
C ALA A 246 23.37 -7.69 -7.79
N CYS A 247 22.33 -7.39 -8.58
CA CYS A 247 22.37 -7.49 -10.04
C CYS A 247 23.00 -6.26 -10.75
N ILE A 248 23.35 -5.19 -10.02
CA ILE A 248 23.89 -3.94 -10.58
C ILE A 248 25.44 -3.87 -10.41
N ARG A 249 26.06 -4.94 -9.91
CA ARG A 249 27.53 -5.05 -9.78
C ARG A 249 28.15 -5.95 -10.85
#